data_AF-A0A6J6FAZ8-F1
#
_entry.id   AF-A0A6J6FAZ8-F1
#
_cell.length_a   1.000
_cell.length_b   1.000
_cell.length_c   1.000
_cell.angle_alpha   90.00
_cell.angle_beta   90.00
_cell.angle_gamma   90.00
#
_symmetry.space_group_name_H-M   'P 1'
#
loop_
_entity.id
_entity.type
_entity.pdbx_description
1 polymer ?
#
loop_
_entity_poly.entity_id
_entity_poly.type
_entity_poly.pdbx_seq_one_letter_code
_entity_poly.pdbx_strand_id
1 'polypeptide(L)'
;MEAIAVVPAGILVGLDPIATVIAASLGNAITIFLFAYFASNIRARLIDRRVRKGKSAQLPKLEKALKAFDRYGIYGLAVLGPILIGTQFAAAAAVSAGVKPLRSSILITVSMFLWAILIAIAVVALDIKI
;
A
#
# COMPACT_ATOMS: atom_id res chain seq x y z
N MET A 1 6.36 -8.19 7.68
CA MET A 1 7.26 -9.22 7.12
C MET A 1 6.55 -9.84 5.93
N GLU A 2 6.28 -9.01 4.92
CA GLU A 2 7.05 -8.92 3.66
C GLU A 2 7.02 -10.28 2.95
N ALA A 3 6.08 -10.43 2.01
CA ALA A 3 5.94 -11.64 1.18
C ALA A 3 7.25 -12.06 0.50
N ILE A 4 8.19 -11.12 0.34
CA ILE A 4 9.55 -11.34 -0.11
C ILE A 4 10.32 -12.35 0.78
N ALA A 5 10.04 -12.43 2.08
CA ALA A 5 10.64 -13.40 3.00
C ALA A 5 9.82 -14.70 3.15
N VAL A 6 8.50 -14.61 2.99
CA VAL A 6 7.59 -15.77 3.19
C VAL A 6 7.59 -16.70 1.98
N VAL A 7 7.74 -16.16 0.76
CA VAL A 7 7.71 -16.95 -0.48
C VAL A 7 8.91 -17.89 -0.61
N PRO A 8 10.18 -17.47 -0.39
CA PRO A 8 11.32 -18.39 -0.42
C PRO A 8 11.23 -19.45 0.69
N ALA A 9 10.80 -19.04 1.89
CA ALA A 9 10.64 -19.95 3.02
C ALA A 9 9.58 -21.02 2.73
N GLY A 10 8.41 -20.65 2.20
CA GLY A 10 7.34 -21.59 1.86
C GLY A 10 7.73 -22.61 0.79
N ILE A 11 8.48 -22.17 -0.23
CA ILE A 11 9.01 -23.06 -1.27
C ILE A 11 10.07 -24.01 -0.68
N LEU A 12 10.92 -23.52 0.23
CA LEU A 12 11.90 -24.34 0.96
C LEU A 12 11.25 -25.43 1.86
N VAL A 13 10.00 -25.23 2.31
CA VAL A 13 9.23 -26.23 3.06
C VAL A 13 8.42 -27.17 2.15
N GLY A 14 8.56 -27.06 0.82
CA GLY A 14 7.90 -27.94 -0.16
C GLY A 14 6.43 -27.62 -0.45
N LEU A 15 5.97 -26.40 -0.15
CA LEU A 15 4.62 -25.96 -0.51
C LEU A 15 4.52 -25.68 -2.02
N ASP A 16 3.34 -25.95 -2.60
CA ASP A 16 3.04 -25.63 -3.99
C ASP A 16 3.32 -24.13 -4.25
N PRO A 17 4.23 -23.79 -5.19
CA PRO A 17 4.56 -22.41 -5.52
C PRO A 17 3.35 -21.56 -5.88
N ILE A 18 2.36 -22.13 -6.58
CA ILE A 18 1.15 -21.42 -7.01
C ILE A 18 0.28 -21.10 -5.80
N ALA A 19 0.03 -22.09 -4.93
CA ALA A 19 -0.74 -21.89 -3.71
C ALA A 19 -0.07 -20.85 -2.78
N THR A 20 1.25 -20.90 -2.68
CA THR A 20 2.06 -19.97 -1.87
C THR A 20 1.96 -18.54 -2.38
N VAL A 21 2.07 -18.32 -3.70
CA VAL A 21 1.91 -16.99 -4.32
C VAL A 21 0.50 -16.44 -4.11
N ILE A 22 -0.52 -17.28 -4.27
CA ILE A 22 -1.92 -16.86 -4.07
C ILE A 22 -2.15 -16.48 -2.60
N ALA A 23 -1.73 -17.32 -1.66
CA ALA A 23 -1.89 -17.05 -0.22
C ALA A 23 -1.14 -15.78 0.21
N ALA A 24 0.11 -15.59 -0.24
CA ALA A 24 0.90 -14.41 0.05
C ALA A 24 0.29 -13.13 -0.55
N SER A 25 -0.22 -13.20 -1.78
CA SER A 25 -0.87 -12.07 -2.45
C SER A 25 -2.17 -11.67 -1.76
N LEU A 26 -2.99 -12.64 -1.37
CA LEU A 26 -4.24 -12.41 -0.62
C LEU A 26 -3.97 -11.82 0.76
N GLY A 27 -3.01 -12.37 1.51
CA GLY A 27 -2.60 -11.81 2.79
C GLY A 27 -2.14 -10.36 2.67
N ASN A 28 -1.35 -10.05 1.64
CA ASN A 28 -0.92 -8.68 1.37
C ASN A 28 -2.10 -7.76 1.04
N ALA A 29 -3.02 -8.19 0.18
CA ALA A 29 -4.21 -7.41 -0.15
C ALA A 29 -5.04 -7.13 1.12
N ILE A 30 -5.35 -8.15 1.92
CA ILE A 30 -6.08 -7.98 3.19
C ILE A 30 -5.41 -6.93 4.09
N THR A 31 -4.09 -7.00 4.23
CA THR A 31 -3.34 -6.07 5.08
C THR A 31 -3.36 -4.64 4.53
N ILE A 32 -3.25 -4.45 3.21
CA ILE A 32 -3.39 -3.13 2.55
C ILE A 32 -4.76 -2.53 2.87
N PHE A 33 -5.82 -3.31 2.72
CA PHE A 33 -7.18 -2.87 3.05
C PHE A 33 -7.30 -2.52 4.53
N LEU A 34 -6.80 -3.37 5.43
CA LEU A 34 -6.85 -3.11 6.86
C LEU A 34 -6.18 -1.78 7.22
N PHE A 35 -4.98 -1.54 6.71
CA PHE A 35 -4.24 -0.29 6.93
C PHE A 35 -4.96 0.93 6.36
N ALA A 36 -5.52 0.82 5.16
CA ALA A 36 -6.27 1.91 4.53
C ALA A 36 -7.51 2.30 5.35
N TYR A 37 -8.32 1.33 5.76
CA TYR A 37 -9.53 1.59 6.55
C TYR A 37 -9.20 2.06 7.96
N PHE A 38 -8.17 1.51 8.59
CA PHE A 38 -7.71 1.97 9.90
C PHE A 38 -7.23 3.43 9.87
N ALA A 39 -6.42 3.79 8.87
CA ALA A 39 -5.99 5.17 8.63
C ALA A 39 -7.19 6.11 8.37
N SER A 40 -8.19 5.65 7.62
CA SER A 40 -9.44 6.41 7.39
C SER A 40 -10.15 6.72 8.70
N ASN A 41 -10.27 5.71 9.58
CA ASN A 41 -10.98 5.85 10.84
C ASN A 41 -10.24 6.78 11.82
N ILE A 42 -8.91 6.69 11.87
CA ILE A 42 -8.07 7.61 12.64
C ILE A 42 -8.24 9.04 12.13
N ARG A 43 -8.15 9.23 10.81
CA ARG A 43 -8.29 10.54 10.19
C ARG A 43 -9.66 11.16 10.48
N ALA A 44 -10.73 10.40 10.33
CA ALA A 44 -12.10 10.85 10.65
C ALA A 44 -12.19 11.30 12.12
N ARG A 45 -11.69 10.48 13.06
CA ARG A 45 -11.66 10.83 14.49
C ARG A 45 -10.85 12.10 14.79
N LEU A 46 -9.73 12.32 14.09
CA LEU A 46 -8.92 13.52 14.25
C LEU A 46 -9.65 14.77 13.74
N ILE A 47 -10.38 14.65 12.63
CA ILE A 47 -11.20 15.72 12.07
C ILE A 47 -12.34 16.04 13.03
N ASP A 48 -13.10 15.04 13.47
CA ASP A 48 -14.22 15.23 14.42
C ASP A 48 -13.77 15.91 15.71
N ARG A 49 -12.61 15.51 16.25
CA ARG A 49 -12.03 16.14 17.44
C ARG A 49 -11.65 17.60 17.22
N ARG A 50 -11.26 17.99 16.00
CA ARG A 50 -10.96 19.40 15.67
C ARG A 50 -12.24 20.22 15.51
N VAL A 51 -13.22 19.67 14.78
CA VAL A 51 -14.51 20.33 14.54
C VAL A 51 -15.24 20.57 15.87
N ARG A 52 -15.24 19.59 16.79
CA ARG A 52 -15.78 19.76 18.16
C ARG A 52 -15.07 20.85 18.98
N LYS A 53 -13.83 21.20 18.64
CA LYS A 53 -13.07 22.28 19.26
C LYS A 53 -13.23 23.63 18.52
N GLY A 54 -14.21 23.74 17.61
CA GLY A 54 -14.44 24.93 16.79
C GLY A 54 -13.33 25.20 15.77
N LYS A 55 -12.48 24.21 15.46
CA LYS A 55 -11.37 24.35 14.49
C LYS A 55 -11.81 23.80 13.12
N SER A 56 -11.18 24.32 12.06
CA SER A 56 -11.36 23.80 10.69
C SER A 56 -11.15 22.28 10.63
N ALA A 57 -11.95 21.62 9.78
CA ALA A 57 -11.82 20.21 9.43
C ALA A 57 -10.52 19.92 8.66
N GLN A 58 -9.86 20.96 8.15
CA GLN A 58 -8.55 20.82 7.52
C GLN A 58 -7.48 20.50 8.57
N LEU A 59 -6.59 19.58 8.22
CA LEU A 59 -5.43 19.21 9.00
C LEU A 59 -4.21 19.95 8.42
N PRO A 60 -3.72 21.05 9.03
CA PRO A 60 -2.67 21.88 8.44
C PRO A 60 -1.35 21.13 8.23
N LYS A 61 -1.06 20.16 9.10
CA LYS A 61 0.09 19.26 8.98
C LYS A 61 -0.02 18.32 7.77
N LEU A 62 -1.24 17.96 7.37
CA LEU A 62 -1.50 17.15 6.18
C LEU A 62 -1.64 18.00 4.92
N GLU A 63 -1.88 19.32 5.04
CA GLU A 63 -2.06 20.22 3.90
C GLU A 63 -0.81 20.37 3.02
N LYS A 64 0.39 20.36 3.64
CA LYS A 64 1.66 20.30 2.90
C LYS A 64 1.85 18.97 2.19
N ALA A 65 1.49 17.86 2.86
CA ALA A 65 1.52 16.52 2.25
C ALA A 65 0.49 16.40 1.13
N LEU A 66 -0.68 17.01 1.28
CA LEU A 66 -1.75 17.12 0.28
C LEU A 66 -1.32 17.93 -0.94
N LYS A 67 -0.60 19.05 -0.76
CA LYS A 67 -0.05 19.82 -1.89
C LYS A 67 1.03 19.05 -2.65
N ALA A 68 1.90 18.32 -1.95
CA ALA A 68 2.86 17.42 -2.60
C ALA A 68 2.14 16.25 -3.30
N PHE A 69 1.06 15.75 -2.68
CA PHE A 69 0.17 14.76 -3.25
C PHE A 69 -0.61 15.29 -4.45
N ASP A 70 -0.98 16.56 -4.53
CA ASP A 70 -1.73 17.12 -5.68
C ASP A 70 -0.94 17.05 -6.99
N ARG A 71 0.40 17.08 -6.93
CA ARG A 71 1.26 17.04 -8.12
C ARG A 71 1.29 15.68 -8.80
N TYR A 72 1.25 14.58 -8.04
CA TYR A 72 1.36 13.21 -8.56
C TYR A 72 0.20 12.29 -8.17
N GLY A 73 -0.64 12.74 -7.26
CA GLY A 73 -1.82 12.07 -6.73
C GLY A 73 -1.54 10.73 -6.10
N ILE A 74 -2.63 9.97 -6.04
CA ILE A 74 -2.60 8.56 -5.66
C ILE A 74 -1.80 7.71 -6.66
N TYR A 75 -1.68 8.17 -7.90
CA TYR A 75 -1.01 7.41 -8.96
C TYR A 75 0.51 7.40 -8.77
N GLY A 76 1.13 8.53 -8.43
CA GLY A 76 2.55 8.57 -8.08
C GLY A 76 2.86 7.76 -6.82
N LEU A 77 1.98 7.82 -5.82
CA LEU A 77 2.14 6.98 -4.62
C LEU A 77 1.90 5.49 -4.91
N ALA A 78 1.01 5.15 -5.83
CA ALA A 78 0.83 3.77 -6.25
C ALA A 78 2.10 3.26 -6.95
N VAL A 79 2.72 4.04 -7.82
CA VAL A 79 3.93 3.64 -8.55
C VAL A 79 5.15 3.55 -7.63
N LEU A 80 5.42 4.59 -6.82
CA LEU A 80 6.66 4.70 -6.03
C LEU A 80 6.51 4.23 -4.58
N GLY A 81 5.30 4.30 -4.02
CA GLY A 81 5.02 3.96 -2.62
C GLY A 81 5.37 2.52 -2.23
N PRO A 82 5.08 1.49 -3.07
CA PRO A 82 5.49 0.12 -2.79
C PRO A 82 6.99 -0.03 -2.59
N ILE A 83 7.81 0.66 -3.39
CA ILE A 83 9.27 0.57 -3.35
C ILE A 83 9.84 1.38 -2.18
N LEU A 84 9.33 2.60 -1.96
CA LEU A 84 9.93 3.52 -1.00
C LEU A 84 9.55 3.23 0.44
N ILE A 85 8.31 2.80 0.69
CA ILE A 85 7.72 2.76 2.03
C ILE A 85 6.97 1.46 2.31
N GLY A 86 6.79 0.60 1.31
CA GLY A 86 5.92 -0.58 1.37
C GLY A 86 4.46 -0.26 1.08
N THR A 87 3.75 -1.25 0.55
CA THR A 87 2.36 -1.11 0.04
C THR A 87 1.37 -0.72 1.14
N GLN A 88 1.53 -1.25 2.34
CA GLN A 88 0.63 -1.01 3.49
C GLN A 88 0.75 0.45 3.98
N PHE A 89 1.98 0.96 4.08
CA PHE A 89 2.25 2.33 4.48
C PHE A 89 1.87 3.34 3.39
N ALA A 90 2.08 3.00 2.13
CA ALA A 90 1.57 3.78 0.99
C ALA A 90 0.04 3.93 1.07
N ALA A 91 -0.69 2.85 1.40
CA ALA A 91 -2.14 2.89 1.49
C ALA A 91 -2.63 3.75 2.65
N ALA A 92 -2.01 3.60 3.82
CA ALA A 92 -2.29 4.46 4.97
C ALA A 92 -1.96 5.93 4.69
N ALA A 93 -0.87 6.22 3.99
CA ALA A 93 -0.46 7.57 3.62
C ALA A 93 -1.46 8.23 2.64
N ALA A 94 -1.87 7.52 1.57
CA ALA A 94 -2.88 8.04 0.64
C ALA A 94 -4.22 8.35 1.34
N VAL A 95 -4.67 7.48 2.26
CA VAL A 95 -5.92 7.71 3.00
C VAL A 95 -5.80 8.87 3.99
N SER A 96 -4.66 8.95 4.67
CA SER A 96 -4.32 10.09 5.53
C SER A 96 -4.32 11.40 4.74
N ALA A 97 -3.84 11.34 3.50
CA ALA A 97 -3.75 12.44 2.55
C ALA A 97 -5.01 12.64 1.69
N GLY A 98 -6.21 12.24 2.13
CA GLY A 98 -7.42 12.61 1.37
C GLY A 98 -8.17 11.46 0.74
N VAL A 99 -7.47 10.42 0.30
CA VAL A 99 -8.07 9.46 -0.62
C VAL A 99 -9.03 8.51 0.08
N LYS A 100 -10.12 8.15 -0.62
CA LYS A 100 -11.05 7.12 -0.15
C LYS A 100 -10.28 5.81 0.08
N PRO A 101 -10.48 5.12 1.23
CA PRO A 101 -9.75 3.88 1.56
C PRO A 101 -9.89 2.82 0.48
N LEU A 102 -11.09 2.61 -0.07
CA LEU A 102 -11.32 1.66 -1.15
C LEU A 102 -10.47 1.97 -2.40
N ARG A 103 -10.41 3.24 -2.82
CA ARG A 103 -9.64 3.67 -3.99
C ARG A 103 -8.14 3.53 -3.75
N SER A 104 -7.68 3.87 -2.53
CA SER A 104 -6.29 3.67 -2.08
C SER A 104 -5.87 2.21 -2.18
N SER A 105 -6.65 1.33 -1.56
CA SER A 105 -6.36 -0.10 -1.53
C SER A 105 -6.30 -0.70 -2.93
N ILE A 106 -7.30 -0.44 -3.78
CA ILE A 106 -7.34 -1.00 -5.13
C ILE A 106 -6.12 -0.57 -5.96
N LEU A 107 -5.81 0.73 -5.99
CA LEU A 107 -4.70 1.24 -6.80
C LEU A 107 -3.35 0.69 -6.34
N ILE A 108 -3.14 0.56 -5.03
CA ILE A 108 -1.88 0.06 -4.49
C ILE A 108 -1.76 -1.45 -4.65
N THR A 109 -2.85 -2.19 -4.51
CA THR A 109 -2.89 -3.62 -4.82
C THR A 109 -2.57 -3.88 -6.30
N VAL A 110 -3.18 -3.12 -7.22
CA VAL A 110 -2.88 -3.23 -8.66
C VAL A 110 -1.43 -2.91 -8.94
N SER A 111 -0.89 -1.83 -8.35
CA SER A 111 0.51 -1.46 -8.52
C SER A 111 1.47 -2.53 -7.98
N MET A 112 1.14 -3.13 -6.84
CA MET A 112 1.91 -4.24 -6.28
C MET A 112 1.99 -5.43 -7.23
N PHE A 113 0.87 -5.83 -7.84
CA PHE A 113 0.87 -6.89 -8.86
C PHE A 113 1.68 -6.52 -10.10
N LEU A 114 1.57 -5.27 -10.58
CA LEU A 114 2.36 -4.79 -11.72
C LEU A 114 3.87 -4.86 -11.44
N TRP A 115 4.30 -4.40 -10.26
CA TRP A 115 5.71 -4.48 -9.85
C TRP A 115 6.17 -5.93 -9.68
N ALA A 116 5.34 -6.82 -9.11
CA ALA A 116 5.67 -8.23 -8.96
C ALA A 116 5.88 -8.89 -10.33
N ILE A 117 5.01 -8.62 -11.30
CA ILE A 117 5.15 -9.13 -12.68
C ILE A 117 6.41 -8.57 -13.35
N LEU A 118 6.67 -7.26 -13.23
CA LEU A 118 7.86 -6.60 -13.77
C LEU A 118 9.15 -7.24 -13.24
N ILE A 119 9.23 -7.46 -11.92
CA ILE A 119 10.39 -8.07 -11.28
C ILE A 119 10.54 -9.53 -11.73
N ALA A 120 9.44 -10.29 -11.79
CA ALA A 120 9.48 -11.68 -12.25
C ALA A 120 10.00 -11.79 -13.69
N ILE A 121 9.53 -10.92 -14.59
CA ILE A 121 10.02 -10.84 -15.98
C ILE A 121 11.51 -10.45 -16.00
N ALA A 122 11.92 -9.46 -15.20
CA ALA A 122 13.31 -9.03 -15.14
C ALA A 122 14.25 -10.15 -14.66
N VAL A 123 13.87 -10.91 -13.64
CA VAL A 123 14.65 -12.05 -13.13
C VAL A 123 14.81 -13.13 -14.21
N VAL A 124 13.72 -13.48 -14.90
CA VAL A 124 13.74 -14.48 -15.98
C VAL A 124 14.55 -13.99 -17.19
N ALA A 125 14.41 -12.73 -17.57
CA ALA A 125 15.12 -12.15 -18.72
C ALA A 125 16.62 -11.98 -18.48
N LEU A 126 17.05 -11.83 -17.22
CA LEU A 126 18.45 -11.65 -16.84
C LEU A 126 19.17 -12.97 -16.51
N ASP A 127 18.51 -14.12 -16.66
CA ASP A 127 19.01 -15.46 -16.31
C ASP A 127 19.66 -15.52 -14.91
N ILE A 128 19.11 -14.73 -13.97
CA ILE A 128 19.57 -14.70 -12.58
C ILE A 128 19.09 -15.99 -11.92
N LYS A 129 19.93 -17.02 -11.95
CA LYS A 129 19.77 -18.20 -11.11
C LYS A 129 19.86 -17.77 -9.65
N ILE A 130 18.71 -17.74 -8.97
CA ILE A 130 18.60 -17.59 -7.52
C ILE A 130 18.96 -18.93 -6.87
#